data_AF-A0A087UDL0-F1
#
_entry.id   AF-A0A087UDL0-F1
#
_cell.length_a   1.000
_cell.length_b   1.000
_cell.length_c   1.000
_cell.angle_alpha   90.00
_cell.angle_beta   90.00
_cell.angle_gamma   90.00
#
_symmetry.space_group_name_H-M   'P 1'
#
loop_
_entity.id
_entity.type
_entity.pdbx_description
1 polymer ?
#
loop_
_entity_poly.entity_id
_entity_poly.type
_entity_poly.pdbx_seq_one_letter_code
_entity_poly.pdbx_strand_id
1 'polypeptide(L)'
;MLTPLIAQGRLKSANTVNWFLNTSEKNDTSKEPCLSSMSQNEFIEILWTSSLDFPGFVMFILLVDYIDRKKLLCASFLIVSLFVFLLFIPTENVTAHIGFLFCAKTVIVSQFELLLLATAETYPTTERGIAIGVEVATFNAGFLAGFYIMQALGQLGTHYIY
;
A
#
# COMPACT_ATOMS: atom_id res chain seq x y z
N MET A 1 17.02 -4.09 -49.49
CA MET A 1 15.60 -3.73 -49.25
C MET A 1 15.19 -3.92 -47.77
N LEU A 2 15.98 -3.44 -46.79
CA LEU A 2 15.68 -3.61 -45.35
C LEU A 2 15.72 -2.30 -44.55
N THR A 3 15.84 -1.15 -45.22
CA THR A 3 15.88 0.18 -44.59
C THR A 3 14.53 0.81 -44.19
N PRO A 4 13.31 0.32 -44.53
CA PRO A 4 12.09 1.01 -44.09
C PRO A 4 11.61 0.64 -42.68
N LEU A 5 12.07 -0.47 -42.07
CA LEU A 5 11.54 -0.94 -40.76
C LEU A 5 12.15 -0.23 -39.54
N ILE A 6 13.39 0.24 -39.61
CA ILE A 6 14.03 0.99 -38.50
C ILE A 6 13.45 2.41 -38.39
N ALA A 7 12.97 2.99 -39.51
CA ALA A 7 12.32 4.29 -39.50
C ALA A 7 10.96 4.28 -38.78
N GLN A 8 10.17 3.20 -38.92
CA GLN A 8 8.85 3.06 -38.28
C GLN A 8 8.95 2.83 -36.76
N GLY A 9 9.98 2.13 -36.29
CA GLY A 9 10.23 1.91 -34.86
C GLY A 9 10.54 3.21 -34.10
N ARG A 10 11.35 4.10 -34.71
CA ARG A 10 11.65 5.43 -34.12
C ARG A 10 10.42 6.34 -34.07
N LEU A 11 9.51 6.26 -35.04
CA LEU A 11 8.29 7.07 -35.04
C LEU A 11 7.30 6.62 -33.96
N LYS A 12 7.17 5.31 -33.70
CA LYS A 12 6.32 4.80 -32.61
C LYS A 12 6.90 5.17 -31.24
N SER A 13 8.23 5.07 -31.08
CA SER A 13 8.90 5.54 -29.87
C SER A 13 8.78 7.05 -29.70
N ALA A 14 8.92 7.84 -30.77
CA ALA A 14 8.78 9.30 -30.75
C ALA A 14 7.36 9.74 -30.38
N ASN A 15 6.31 9.10 -30.91
CA ASN A 15 4.93 9.35 -30.46
C ASN A 15 4.69 8.87 -29.02
N THR A 16 5.40 7.83 -28.59
CA THR A 16 5.33 7.31 -27.23
C THR A 16 5.98 8.29 -26.24
N VAL A 17 7.22 8.72 -26.48
CA VAL A 17 7.87 9.73 -25.65
C VAL A 17 7.19 11.08 -25.77
N ASN A 18 6.60 11.45 -26.91
CA ASN A 18 5.83 12.69 -27.01
C ASN A 18 4.56 12.65 -26.17
N TRP A 19 3.86 11.50 -26.01
CA TRP A 19 2.75 11.47 -25.04
C TRP A 19 3.27 11.50 -23.60
N PHE A 20 4.37 10.83 -23.27
CA PHE A 20 4.98 10.90 -21.93
C PHE A 20 5.50 12.30 -21.58
N LEU A 21 6.17 12.98 -22.52
CA LEU A 21 6.64 14.36 -22.36
C LEU A 21 5.46 15.34 -22.33
N ASN A 22 4.43 15.14 -23.15
CA ASN A 22 3.19 15.94 -23.10
C ASN A 22 2.36 15.65 -21.84
N THR A 23 2.51 14.48 -21.20
CA THR A 23 1.96 14.17 -19.87
C THR A 23 2.78 14.79 -18.74
N SER A 24 4.10 14.92 -18.91
CA SER A 24 4.97 15.60 -17.92
C SER A 24 4.82 17.13 -18.01
N GLU A 25 4.76 17.69 -19.22
CA GLU A 25 4.66 19.14 -19.45
C GLU A 25 3.23 19.68 -19.23
N LYS A 26 2.18 18.87 -19.45
CA LYS A 26 0.80 19.23 -19.04
C LYS A 26 0.55 19.11 -17.53
N ASN A 27 1.53 18.64 -16.77
CA ASN A 27 1.50 18.65 -15.32
C ASN A 27 2.25 19.82 -14.67
N ASP A 28 2.85 20.74 -15.46
CA ASP A 28 3.52 21.92 -14.90
C ASP A 28 2.76 23.26 -15.16
N THR A 29 1.60 23.20 -15.81
CA THR A 29 0.64 24.34 -15.89
C THR A 29 -0.82 23.95 -15.67
N SER A 30 -1.07 22.75 -15.16
CA SER A 30 -2.07 22.66 -14.10
C SER A 30 -1.31 23.00 -12.83
N LYS A 31 -1.82 23.91 -11.99
CA LYS A 31 -1.61 23.68 -10.57
C LYS A 31 -2.05 22.24 -10.38
N GLU A 32 -1.21 21.35 -9.86
CA GLU A 32 -1.82 20.20 -9.20
C GLU A 32 -2.84 20.82 -8.23
N PRO A 33 -4.15 20.59 -8.38
CA PRO A 33 -5.12 21.10 -7.41
C PRO A 33 -4.86 20.49 -6.02
N CYS A 34 -3.89 19.58 -5.93
CA CYS A 34 -3.47 18.78 -4.79
C CYS A 34 -2.42 19.46 -3.89
N LEU A 35 -1.54 20.35 -4.41
CA LEU A 35 -0.47 20.96 -3.58
C LEU A 35 -0.70 22.45 -3.29
N SER A 36 -1.78 23.03 -3.82
CA SER A 36 -2.04 24.47 -3.71
C SER A 36 -3.04 24.85 -2.63
N SER A 37 -3.51 23.90 -1.80
CA SER A 37 -4.25 24.15 -0.55
C SER A 37 -4.23 22.94 0.39
N MET A 38 -3.11 22.22 0.55
CA MET A 38 -3.01 21.34 1.73
C MET A 38 -2.91 22.25 2.95
N SER A 39 -3.92 22.20 3.82
CA SER A 39 -3.86 22.87 5.10
C SER A 39 -2.62 22.40 5.85
N GLN A 40 -1.93 23.29 6.55
CA GLN A 40 -0.75 22.92 7.35
C GLN A 40 -1.06 21.71 8.26
N ASN A 41 -2.32 21.60 8.72
CA ASN A 41 -2.79 20.49 9.54
C ASN A 41 -2.84 19.16 8.77
N GLU A 42 -3.32 19.15 7.52
CA GLU A 42 -3.38 17.93 6.69
C GLU A 42 -1.97 17.40 6.35
N PHE A 43 -1.04 18.32 6.10
CA PHE A 43 0.36 17.95 5.90
C PHE A 43 1.00 17.36 7.17
N ILE A 44 0.75 18.00 8.32
CA ILE A 44 1.23 17.52 9.62
C ILE A 44 0.67 16.12 9.93
N GLU A 45 -0.59 15.82 9.59
CA GLU A 45 -1.20 14.51 9.83
C GLU A 45 -0.56 13.39 8.97
N ILE A 46 -0.23 13.67 7.72
CA ILE A 46 0.46 12.73 6.83
C ILE A 46 1.90 12.50 7.29
N LEU A 47 2.60 13.58 7.68
CA LEU A 47 3.93 13.48 8.27
C LEU A 47 3.94 12.72 9.59
N TRP A 48 2.93 12.95 10.43
CA TRP A 48 2.77 12.29 11.71
C TRP A 48 2.59 10.79 11.52
N THR A 49 1.74 10.39 10.59
CA THR A 49 1.52 8.99 10.24
C THR A 49 2.79 8.35 9.68
N SER A 50 3.52 9.05 8.81
CA SER A 50 4.77 8.52 8.20
C SER A 50 5.93 8.44 9.19
N SER A 51 6.02 9.37 10.14
CA SER A 51 7.02 9.35 11.22
C SER A 51 6.79 8.20 12.19
N LEU A 52 5.53 7.79 12.39
CA LEU A 52 5.18 6.65 13.23
C LEU A 52 5.43 5.30 12.54
N ASP A 53 5.45 5.24 11.19
CA ASP A 53 5.71 3.99 10.44
C ASP A 53 7.11 3.44 10.74
N PHE A 54 8.08 4.34 10.81
CA PHE A 54 9.47 3.99 11.07
C PHE A 54 9.72 3.30 12.43
N PRO A 55 9.25 3.83 13.59
CA PRO A 55 9.48 3.19 14.88
C PRO A 55 8.79 1.84 15.03
N GLY A 56 7.59 1.66 14.45
CA GLY A 56 6.90 0.36 14.45
C GLY A 56 7.68 -0.71 13.69
N PHE A 57 8.25 -0.32 12.55
CA PHE A 57 9.07 -1.20 11.73
C PHE A 57 10.41 -1.58 12.39
N VAL A 58 11.10 -0.61 13.01
CA VAL A 58 12.35 -0.87 13.76
C VAL A 58 12.10 -1.82 14.93
N MET A 59 11.00 -1.65 15.67
CA MET A 59 10.62 -2.58 16.74
C MET A 59 10.34 -3.99 16.21
N PHE A 60 9.73 -4.10 15.03
CA PHE A 60 9.45 -5.41 14.40
C PHE A 60 10.73 -6.13 13.96
N ILE A 61 11.70 -5.40 13.38
CA ILE A 61 13.02 -5.93 13.05
C ILE A 61 13.72 -6.47 14.30
N LEU A 62 13.72 -5.72 15.41
CA LEU A 62 14.32 -6.22 16.64
C LEU A 62 13.62 -7.50 17.12
N LEU A 63 12.29 -7.57 16.99
CA LEU A 63 11.51 -8.76 17.36
C LEU A 63 11.85 -9.99 16.50
N VAL A 64 12.23 -9.79 15.22
CA VAL A 64 12.63 -10.86 14.29
C VAL A 64 13.86 -11.60 14.78
N ASP A 65 14.80 -10.89 15.40
CA ASP A 65 16.08 -11.44 15.85
C ASP A 65 15.94 -12.34 17.09
N TYR A 66 14.85 -12.16 17.87
CA TYR A 66 14.61 -12.92 19.09
C TYR A 66 13.69 -14.14 18.92
N ILE A 67 12.89 -14.21 17.84
CA ILE A 67 11.83 -15.21 17.69
C ILE A 67 12.14 -16.18 16.54
N ASP A 68 11.97 -17.48 16.78
CA ASP A 68 12.15 -18.52 15.77
C ASP A 68 11.31 -18.28 14.49
N ARG A 69 11.94 -18.52 13.33
CA ARG A 69 11.46 -18.18 11.98
C ARG A 69 10.02 -18.59 11.65
N LYS A 70 9.52 -19.72 12.17
CA LYS A 70 8.14 -20.20 11.91
C LYS A 70 7.10 -19.64 12.88
N LYS A 71 7.51 -19.38 14.12
CA LYS A 71 6.60 -18.88 15.16
C LYS A 71 6.29 -17.41 14.97
N LEU A 72 7.27 -16.64 14.49
CA LEU A 72 7.09 -15.22 14.24
C LEU A 72 5.95 -14.95 13.25
N LEU A 73 5.89 -15.72 12.16
CA LEU A 73 4.88 -15.54 11.10
C LEU A 73 3.47 -15.87 11.60
N CYS A 74 3.30 -16.91 12.42
CA CYS A 74 2.00 -17.17 13.05
C CYS A 74 1.64 -16.10 14.11
N ALA A 75 2.60 -15.69 14.93
CA ALA A 75 2.38 -14.72 16.00
C ALA A 75 1.94 -13.36 15.45
N SER A 76 2.53 -12.91 14.34
CA SER A 76 2.15 -11.66 13.71
C SER A 76 0.74 -11.66 13.12
N PHE A 77 0.30 -12.76 12.51
CA PHE A 77 -1.10 -12.90 12.07
C PHE A 77 -2.09 -12.81 13.24
N LEU A 78 -1.75 -13.40 14.39
CA LEU A 78 -2.57 -13.30 15.61
C LEU A 78 -2.60 -11.86 16.14
N ILE A 79 -1.46 -11.16 16.15
CA ILE A 79 -1.37 -9.75 16.55
C ILE A 79 -2.29 -8.89 15.66
N VAL A 80 -2.23 -9.03 14.33
CA VAL A 80 -3.05 -8.23 13.41
C VAL A 80 -4.53 -8.54 13.61
N SER A 81 -4.88 -9.82 13.76
CA SER A 81 -6.27 -10.22 14.02
C SER A 81 -6.81 -9.61 15.31
N LEU A 82 -5.99 -9.55 16.36
CA LEU A 82 -6.36 -8.94 17.63
C LEU A 82 -6.59 -7.43 17.48
N PHE A 83 -5.70 -6.71 16.78
CA PHE A 83 -5.88 -5.27 16.53
C PHE A 83 -7.11 -4.96 15.69
N VAL A 84 -7.40 -5.76 14.67
CA VAL A 84 -8.62 -5.60 13.84
C VAL A 84 -9.88 -5.89 14.65
N PHE A 85 -9.85 -6.90 15.53
CA PHE A 85 -10.96 -7.19 16.43
C PHE A 85 -11.22 -6.03 17.40
N LEU A 86 -10.16 -5.42 17.93
CA LEU A 86 -10.24 -4.27 18.83
C LEU A 86 -10.88 -3.04 18.15
N LEU A 87 -10.69 -2.88 16.85
CA LEU A 87 -11.29 -1.80 16.07
C LEU A 87 -12.81 -1.94 15.94
N PHE A 88 -13.33 -3.18 15.98
CA PHE A 88 -14.77 -3.45 15.88
C PHE A 88 -15.55 -3.02 17.13
N ILE A 89 -14.86 -2.80 18.25
CA ILE A 89 -15.47 -2.27 19.47
C ILE A 89 -15.63 -0.75 19.31
N PRO A 90 -16.86 -0.21 19.39
CA PRO A 90 -17.07 1.22 19.32
C PRO A 90 -16.53 1.87 20.61
N THR A 91 -15.38 2.53 20.51
CA THR A 91 -14.83 3.38 21.58
C THR A 91 -14.94 4.85 21.18
N GLU A 92 -15.37 5.70 22.12
CA GLU A 92 -15.51 7.16 21.91
C GLU A 92 -14.15 7.87 21.77
N ASN A 93 -13.06 7.19 22.14
CA ASN A 93 -11.71 7.75 22.13
C ASN A 93 -11.06 7.62 20.74
N VAL A 94 -11.16 8.68 19.93
CA VAL A 94 -10.57 8.78 18.57
C VAL A 94 -9.06 8.50 18.59
N THR A 95 -8.32 8.96 19.60
CA THR A 95 -6.88 8.73 19.74
C THR A 95 -6.52 7.24 19.85
N ALA A 96 -7.34 6.45 20.56
CA ALA A 96 -7.09 5.02 20.71
C ALA A 96 -7.30 4.29 19.38
N HIS A 97 -8.39 4.63 18.66
CA HIS A 97 -8.67 4.07 17.33
C HIS A 97 -7.55 4.37 16.32
N ILE A 98 -7.06 5.61 16.29
CA ILE A 98 -5.94 6.01 15.42
C ILE A 98 -4.67 5.23 15.77
N GLY A 99 -4.37 5.07 17.06
CA GLY A 99 -3.23 4.27 17.51
C GLY A 99 -3.31 2.80 17.07
N PHE A 100 -4.49 2.17 17.19
CA PHE A 100 -4.69 0.78 16.76
C PHE A 100 -4.59 0.60 15.24
N LEU A 101 -5.19 1.51 14.46
CA LEU A 101 -5.05 1.54 13.01
C LEU A 101 -3.58 1.65 12.58
N PHE A 102 -2.85 2.52 13.27
CA PHE A 102 -1.44 2.75 13.03
C PHE A 102 -0.59 1.49 13.30
N CYS A 103 -0.82 0.83 14.45
CA CYS A 103 -0.17 -0.44 14.77
C CYS A 103 -0.54 -1.56 13.78
N ALA A 104 -1.81 -1.67 13.39
CA ALA A 104 -2.24 -2.69 12.42
C ALA A 104 -1.55 -2.51 11.06
N LYS A 105 -1.51 -1.28 10.55
CA LYS A 105 -0.84 -0.91 9.29
C LYS A 105 0.64 -1.33 9.29
N THR A 106 1.39 -0.94 10.33
CA THR A 106 2.83 -1.22 10.41
C THR A 106 3.12 -2.71 10.46
N VAL A 107 2.35 -3.48 11.23
CA VAL A 107 2.52 -4.93 11.30
C VAL A 107 2.21 -5.57 9.94
N ILE A 108 1.14 -5.15 9.26
CA ILE A 108 0.79 -5.64 7.92
C ILE A 108 1.95 -5.42 6.94
N VAL A 109 2.50 -4.20 6.87
CA VAL A 109 3.64 -3.88 5.97
C VAL A 109 4.86 -4.75 6.30
N SER A 110 5.18 -4.91 7.58
CA SER A 110 6.31 -5.75 8.00
C SER A 110 6.11 -7.24 7.68
N GLN A 111 4.86 -7.73 7.63
CA GLN A 111 4.58 -9.12 7.25
C GLN A 111 4.91 -9.39 5.79
N PHE A 112 4.58 -8.47 4.88
CA PHE A 112 4.90 -8.63 3.46
C PHE A 112 6.42 -8.79 3.26
N GLU A 113 7.21 -7.99 3.96
CA GLU A 113 8.68 -8.08 3.88
C GLU A 113 9.23 -9.34 4.58
N LEU A 114 8.66 -9.71 5.74
CA LEU A 114 9.04 -10.93 6.44
C LEU A 114 8.70 -12.19 5.63
N LEU A 115 7.59 -12.21 4.90
CA LEU A 115 7.19 -13.34 4.07
C LEU A 115 8.13 -13.50 2.88
N LEU A 116 8.60 -12.39 2.29
CA LEU A 116 9.65 -12.42 1.27
C LEU A 116 10.97 -13.01 1.83
N LEU A 117 11.37 -12.62 3.05
CA LEU A 117 12.56 -13.14 3.71
C LEU A 117 12.41 -14.63 4.08
N ALA A 118 11.30 -15.00 4.71
CA ALA A 118 11.00 -16.38 5.09
C ALA A 118 10.93 -17.30 3.87
N THR A 119 10.42 -16.80 2.74
CA THR A 119 10.39 -17.52 1.47
C THR A 119 11.81 -17.74 0.91
N ALA A 120 12.71 -16.77 1.08
CA ALA A 120 14.11 -16.88 0.68
C ALA A 120 14.92 -17.86 1.56
N GLU A 121 14.53 -18.03 2.82
CA GLU A 121 15.25 -18.87 3.80
C GLU A 121 14.75 -20.32 3.85
N THR A 122 13.46 -20.55 3.56
CA THR A 122 12.83 -21.86 3.82
C THR A 122 12.65 -22.72 2.57
N TYR A 123 12.63 -22.14 1.36
CA TYR A 123 12.14 -22.85 0.16
C TYR A 123 13.12 -22.95 -1.03
N PRO A 124 13.13 -24.09 -1.75
CA PRO A 124 13.71 -24.23 -3.10
C PRO A 124 12.88 -23.48 -4.14
N THR A 125 13.44 -23.23 -5.32
CA THR A 125 12.93 -22.29 -6.35
C THR A 125 11.53 -22.57 -6.91
N THR A 126 10.95 -23.75 -6.68
CA THR A 126 9.62 -24.12 -7.22
C THR A 126 8.45 -23.49 -6.45
N GLU A 127 8.56 -23.34 -5.13
CA GLU A 127 7.43 -22.90 -4.29
C GLU A 127 7.45 -21.40 -3.98
N ARG A 128 8.53 -20.68 -4.32
CA ARG A 128 8.67 -19.25 -4.00
C ARG A 128 7.68 -18.37 -4.76
N GLY A 129 7.52 -18.64 -6.05
CA GLY A 129 6.66 -17.85 -6.92
C GLY A 129 5.18 -17.98 -6.56
N ILE A 130 4.75 -19.18 -6.13
CA ILE A 130 3.35 -19.41 -5.76
C ILE A 130 2.98 -18.69 -4.45
N ALA A 131 3.88 -18.64 -3.47
CA ALA A 131 3.60 -17.99 -2.18
C ALA A 131 3.38 -16.49 -2.35
N ILE A 132 4.31 -15.81 -3.02
CA ILE A 132 4.24 -14.37 -3.30
C ILE A 132 3.05 -14.07 -4.23
N GLY A 133 2.79 -14.94 -5.22
CA GLY A 133 1.65 -14.80 -6.13
C GLY A 133 0.30 -14.87 -5.40
N VAL A 134 0.14 -15.81 -4.47
CA VAL A 134 -1.09 -15.97 -3.68
C VAL A 134 -1.30 -14.78 -2.74
N GLU A 135 -0.24 -14.29 -2.10
CA GLU A 135 -0.30 -13.11 -1.23
C GLU A 135 -0.77 -11.86 -1.99
N VAL A 136 -0.11 -11.53 -3.10
CA VAL A 136 -0.46 -10.34 -3.90
C VAL A 136 -1.85 -10.46 -4.51
N ALA A 137 -2.24 -11.66 -4.97
CA ALA A 137 -3.59 -11.89 -5.47
C ALA A 137 -4.66 -11.64 -4.39
N THR A 138 -4.42 -12.11 -3.16
CA THR A 138 -5.34 -11.94 -2.03
C THR A 138 -5.41 -10.48 -1.58
N PHE A 139 -4.27 -9.80 -1.48
CA PHE A 139 -4.22 -8.37 -1.16
C PHE A 139 -4.99 -7.52 -2.18
N ASN A 140 -4.75 -7.75 -3.47
CA ASN A 140 -5.43 -7.03 -4.53
C ASN A 140 -6.95 -7.29 -4.53
N ALA A 141 -7.38 -8.53 -4.26
CA ALA A 141 -8.80 -8.85 -4.15
C ALA A 141 -9.47 -8.08 -3.00
N GLY A 142 -8.82 -8.01 -1.83
CA GLY A 142 -9.30 -7.25 -0.68
C GLY A 142 -9.35 -5.75 -0.93
N PHE A 143 -8.29 -5.20 -1.53
CA PHE A 143 -8.22 -3.80 -1.95
C PHE A 143 -9.40 -3.46 -2.87
N LEU A 144 -9.54 -4.17 -3.99
CA LEU A 144 -10.60 -3.91 -4.97
C LEU A 144 -11.99 -3.97 -4.33
N ALA A 145 -12.27 -4.98 -3.51
CA ALA A 145 -13.55 -5.08 -2.79
C ALA A 145 -13.83 -3.85 -1.92
N GLY A 146 -12.83 -3.38 -1.16
CA GLY A 146 -12.94 -2.15 -0.36
C GLY A 146 -13.24 -0.91 -1.21
N PHE A 147 -12.51 -0.72 -2.32
CA PHE A 147 -12.74 0.41 -3.22
C PHE A 147 -14.15 0.40 -3.84
N TYR A 148 -14.67 -0.78 -4.23
CA TYR A 148 -16.03 -0.89 -4.75
C TYR A 148 -17.09 -0.54 -3.71
N ILE A 149 -16.95 -1.02 -2.47
CA ILE A 149 -17.89 -0.70 -1.38
C ILE A 149 -17.86 0.80 -1.09
N MET A 150 -16.68 1.39 -0.99
CA MET A 150 -16.52 2.84 -0.75
C MET A 150 -17.16 3.67 -1.86
N GLN A 151 -16.93 3.30 -3.11
CA GLN A 151 -17.54 3.97 -4.26
C GLN A 151 -19.08 3.86 -4.22
N ALA A 152 -19.62 2.68 -3.93
CA ALA A 152 -21.06 2.46 -3.85
C ALA A 152 -21.72 3.28 -2.72
N LEU A 153 -21.09 3.34 -1.55
CA LEU A 153 -21.55 4.16 -0.43
C LEU A 153 -21.48 5.66 -0.75
N GLY A 154 -20.44 6.11 -1.44
CA GLY A 154 -20.30 7.51 -1.87
C GLY A 154 -21.46 7.96 -2.76
N GLN A 155 -21.89 7.13 -3.72
CA GLN A 155 -23.02 7.45 -4.61
C GLN A 155 -24.36 7.53 -3.85
N LEU A 156 -24.56 6.67 -2.85
CA LEU A 156 -25.75 6.70 -1.98
C LEU A 156 -25.77 7.96 -1.10
N GLY A 157 -24.61 8.37 -0.58
CA GLY A 157 -24.46 9.60 0.21
C GLY A 157 -24.81 10.86 -0.57
N THR A 158 -24.40 10.95 -1.84
CA THR A 158 -24.72 12.11 -2.68
C THR A 158 -26.20 12.18 -3.08
N HIS A 159 -26.90 11.05 -3.16
CA HIS A 159 -28.33 11.02 -3.48
C HIS A 159 -29.24 11.38 -2.29
N TYR A 160 -28.70 11.40 -1.06
CA TYR A 160 -29.42 11.79 0.17
C TYR A 160 -29.27 13.28 0.50
N ILE A 161 -28.33 13.99 -0.14
CA ILE A 161 -28.00 15.40 0.13
C ILE A 161 -28.69 16.37 -0.86
N TYR A 162 -29.41 15.85 -1.88
CA TYR A 162 -30.29 16.61 -2.78
C TYR A 162 -31.77 16.32 -2.55
#